data_AF-A0A8J8SW14-F1
#
_entry.id   AF-A0A8J8SW14-F1
#
_cell.length_a   1.000
_cell.length_b   1.000
_cell.length_c   1.000
_cell.angle_alpha   90.00
_cell.angle_beta   90.00
_cell.angle_gamma   90.00
#
_symmetry.space_group_name_H-M   'P 1'
#
loop_
_entity.id
_entity.type
_entity.pdbx_description
1 polymer ?
#
loop_
_entity_poly.entity_id
_entity_poly.type
_entity_poly.pdbx_seq_one_letter_code
_entity_poly.pdbx_strand_id
1 'polypeptide(L)'
;MKTHQSVSSQRRKSRKAHFSAPSSIRRKIMSSHLSKDLRTKYEVRSIPVRKGDTVKIMRGTNKGREGKVQAVYRKKWAQIPIHPSNCVITTLKIDKDRKAILEKKKRVAKQKNKHREGAGLD
;
A
#
# COMPACT_ATOMS: atom_id res chain seq x y z
N MET A 1 -6.30 -23.29 -4.06
CA MET A 1 -7.23 -23.10 -5.21
C MET A 1 -8.15 -21.92 -4.89
N LYS A 2 -8.64 -21.16 -5.87
CA LYS A 2 -9.63 -20.10 -5.61
C LYS A 2 -10.97 -20.75 -5.22
N THR A 3 -11.68 -20.19 -4.25
CA THR A 3 -12.98 -20.70 -3.80
C THR A 3 -14.16 -20.04 -4.53
N HIS A 4 -14.00 -18.78 -4.95
CA HIS A 4 -15.04 -18.04 -5.66
C HIS A 4 -14.86 -18.09 -7.19
N GLN A 5 -15.95 -18.41 -7.88
CA GLN A 5 -15.99 -18.51 -9.34
C GLN A 5 -15.77 -17.16 -10.06
N SER A 6 -16.21 -16.06 -9.45
CA SER A 6 -16.09 -14.69 -10.02
C SER A 6 -14.66 -14.18 -10.10
N VAL A 7 -13.71 -14.81 -9.39
CA VAL A 7 -12.29 -14.40 -9.41
C VAL A 7 -11.57 -15.12 -10.55
N SER A 8 -11.06 -14.37 -11.52
CA SER A 8 -10.29 -14.98 -12.62
C SER A 8 -8.86 -15.30 -12.21
N SER A 9 -8.40 -16.51 -12.53
CA SER A 9 -7.00 -16.96 -12.40
C SER A 9 -6.20 -16.80 -13.70
N GLN A 10 -6.82 -16.32 -14.78
CA GLN A 10 -6.16 -16.19 -16.07
C GLN A 10 -5.14 -15.05 -16.05
N ARG A 11 -3.87 -15.37 -16.36
CA ARG A 11 -2.75 -14.41 -16.40
C ARG A 11 -3.06 -13.20 -17.27
N ARG A 12 -3.64 -13.42 -18.46
CA ARG A 12 -4.01 -12.35 -19.41
C ARG A 12 -5.00 -11.36 -18.80
N LYS A 13 -6.07 -11.85 -18.13
CA LYS A 13 -7.08 -11.01 -17.48
C LYS A 13 -6.49 -10.19 -16.33
N SER A 14 -5.66 -10.82 -15.49
CA SER A 14 -4.97 -10.15 -14.38
C SER A 14 -4.01 -9.04 -14.85
N ARG A 15 -3.18 -9.32 -15.86
CA ARG A 15 -2.28 -8.32 -16.45
C ARG A 15 -3.04 -7.15 -17.06
N LYS A 16 -4.10 -7.44 -17.84
CA LYS A 16 -4.94 -6.39 -18.44
C LYS A 16 -5.53 -5.49 -17.34
N ALA A 17 -6.10 -6.07 -16.29
CA ALA A 17 -6.66 -5.32 -15.17
C ALA A 17 -5.63 -4.43 -14.45
N HIS A 18 -4.40 -4.91 -14.27
CA HIS A 18 -3.33 -4.11 -13.67
C HIS A 18 -2.93 -2.93 -14.56
N PHE A 19 -2.48 -3.19 -15.79
CA PHE A 19 -1.89 -2.15 -16.66
C PHE A 19 -2.93 -1.13 -17.17
N SER A 20 -4.18 -1.54 -17.39
CA SER A 20 -5.27 -0.64 -17.81
C SER A 20 -6.01 0.03 -16.65
N ALA A 21 -5.58 -0.18 -15.39
CA ALA A 21 -6.27 0.35 -14.23
C ALA A 21 -6.46 1.89 -14.28
N PRO A 22 -7.63 2.42 -13.93
CA PRO A 22 -7.86 3.86 -13.78
C PRO A 22 -7.13 4.44 -12.56
N SER A 23 -6.98 5.77 -12.51
CA SER A 23 -6.18 6.47 -11.49
C SER A 23 -6.57 6.14 -10.03
N SER A 24 -7.87 5.98 -9.76
CA SER A 24 -8.39 5.63 -8.43
C SER A 24 -7.92 4.25 -7.96
N ILE A 25 -7.84 3.28 -8.88
CA ILE A 25 -7.35 1.92 -8.63
C ILE A 25 -5.82 1.94 -8.52
N ARG A 26 -5.13 2.64 -9.43
CA ARG A 26 -3.67 2.81 -9.37
C ARG A 26 -3.23 3.40 -8.03
N ARG A 27 -3.96 4.36 -7.47
CA ARG A 27 -3.72 4.91 -6.13
C ARG A 27 -3.68 3.82 -5.06
N LYS A 28 -4.57 2.83 -5.12
CA LYS A 28 -4.61 1.72 -4.15
C LYS A 28 -3.44 0.75 -4.37
N ILE A 29 -3.12 0.45 -5.63
CA ILE A 29 -2.02 -0.45 -6.00
C ILE A 29 -0.67 0.13 -5.57
N MET A 30 -0.45 1.43 -5.81
CA MET A 30 0.76 2.17 -5.39
C MET A 30 0.72 2.52 -3.90
N SER A 31 0.66 1.49 -3.07
CA SER A 31 0.81 1.57 -1.63
C SER A 31 2.20 1.12 -1.19
N SER A 32 2.67 1.69 -0.09
CA SER A 32 3.93 1.33 0.53
C SER A 32 3.70 0.88 1.97
N HIS A 33 4.64 0.11 2.49
CA HIS A 33 4.61 -0.39 3.85
C HIS A 33 4.91 0.74 4.82
N LEU A 34 4.26 0.74 5.99
CA LEU A 34 4.63 1.64 7.09
C LEU A 34 5.85 1.10 7.84
N SER A 35 6.65 1.97 8.45
CA SER A 35 7.71 1.62 9.40
C SER A 35 7.10 0.92 10.63
N LYS A 36 7.93 0.25 11.44
CA LYS A 36 7.44 -0.46 12.64
C LYS A 36 6.71 0.49 13.60
N ASP A 37 7.28 1.66 13.85
CA ASP A 37 6.70 2.65 14.77
C ASP A 37 5.34 3.17 14.28
N LEU A 38 5.22 3.43 12.97
CA LEU A 38 3.96 3.86 12.36
C LEU A 38 2.92 2.72 12.33
N ARG A 39 3.34 1.46 12.20
CA ARG A 39 2.45 0.30 12.31
C ARG A 39 1.90 0.17 13.71
N THR A 40 2.73 0.32 14.73
CA THR A 40 2.28 0.27 16.12
C THR A 40 1.33 1.43 16.42
N LYS A 41 1.68 2.65 15.99
CA LYS A 41 0.87 3.86 16.23
C LYS A 41 -0.51 3.80 15.57
N TYR A 42 -0.58 3.37 14.31
CA TYR A 42 -1.83 3.41 13.54
C TYR A 42 -2.50 2.06 13.36
N GLU A 43 -1.87 0.95 13.77
CA GLU A 43 -2.35 -0.44 13.63
C GLU A 43 -2.68 -0.82 12.17
N VAL A 44 -1.92 -0.27 11.21
CA VAL A 44 -2.11 -0.50 9.77
C VAL A 44 -0.79 -0.90 9.12
N ARG A 45 -0.83 -1.89 8.21
CA ARG A 45 0.38 -2.39 7.52
C ARG A 45 0.89 -1.48 6.39
N SER A 46 -0.01 -0.91 5.61
CA SER A 46 0.33 -0.14 4.40
C SER A 46 -0.69 0.95 4.06
N ILE A 47 -0.24 1.98 3.34
CA ILE A 47 -1.08 3.10 2.88
C ILE A 47 -0.63 3.57 1.48
N PRO A 48 -1.54 4.11 0.64
CA PRO A 48 -1.15 4.79 -0.60
C PRO A 48 -0.13 5.90 -0.35
N VAL A 49 0.92 5.95 -1.18
CA VAL A 49 1.96 6.98 -1.08
C VAL A 49 1.42 8.32 -1.60
N ARG A 50 1.76 9.43 -0.93
CA ARG A 50 1.41 10.80 -1.33
C ARG A 50 2.63 11.72 -1.35
N LYS A 51 2.50 12.83 -2.08
CA LYS A 51 3.47 13.93 -2.02
C LYS A 51 3.60 14.44 -0.58
N GLY A 52 4.84 14.56 -0.13
CA GLY A 52 5.18 15.03 1.21
C GLY A 52 5.36 13.96 2.27
N ASP A 53 5.11 12.68 1.96
CA ASP A 53 5.57 11.57 2.81
C ASP A 53 7.10 11.45 2.75
N THR A 54 7.72 10.95 3.82
CA THR A 54 9.14 10.55 3.80
C THR A 54 9.22 9.05 3.70
N VAL A 55 10.09 8.58 2.80
CA VAL A 55 10.27 7.16 2.51
C VAL A 55 11.73 6.77 2.61
N LYS A 56 11.97 5.57 3.11
CA LYS A 56 13.25 4.87 3.08
C LYS A 56 13.22 3.79 2.02
N ILE A 57 14.25 3.73 1.18
CA ILE A 57 14.38 2.72 0.13
C ILE A 57 14.95 1.44 0.73
N MET A 58 14.23 0.33 0.58
CA MET A 58 14.62 -0.98 1.14
C MET A 58 15.29 -1.90 0.12
N ARG A 59 14.98 -1.73 -1.17
CA ARG A 59 15.42 -2.60 -2.27
C ARG A 59 15.87 -1.77 -3.48
N GLY A 60 16.87 -2.27 -4.20
CA GLY A 60 17.47 -1.62 -5.38
C GLY A 60 18.75 -0.85 -5.06
N THR A 61 19.34 -0.23 -6.08
CA THR A 61 20.65 0.46 -6.03
C THR A 61 20.71 1.55 -4.96
N ASN A 62 19.59 2.24 -4.71
CA ASN A 62 19.51 3.35 -3.75
C ASN A 62 19.09 2.92 -2.35
N LYS A 63 19.26 1.63 -1.99
CA LYS A 63 18.89 1.09 -0.67
C LYS A 63 19.56 1.88 0.46
N GLY A 64 18.81 2.09 1.54
CA GLY A 64 19.26 2.82 2.74
C GLY A 64 19.04 4.32 2.68
N ARG A 65 18.88 4.90 1.48
CA ARG A 65 18.60 6.33 1.33
C ARG A 65 17.17 6.66 1.77
N GLU A 66 17.03 7.82 2.40
CA GLU A 66 15.77 8.39 2.84
C GLU A 66 15.51 9.69 2.07
N GLY A 67 14.24 9.98 1.79
CA GLY A 67 13.87 11.20 1.10
C GLY A 67 12.38 11.46 1.10
N LYS A 68 12.03 12.72 0.85
CA LYS A 68 10.65 13.18 0.74
C LYS A 68 10.10 12.90 -0.67
N VAL A 69 8.87 12.41 -0.75
CA VAL A 69 8.19 12.16 -2.01
C VAL A 69 7.80 13.49 -2.65
N GLN A 70 8.43 13.83 -3.78
CA GLN A 70 8.14 15.04 -4.53
C GLN A 70 6.86 14.94 -5.37
N ALA A 71 6.70 13.83 -6.10
CA ALA A 71 5.56 13.58 -6.97
C ALA A 71 5.24 12.09 -7.07
N VAL A 72 3.98 11.74 -7.32
CA VAL A 72 3.53 10.35 -7.53
C VAL A 72 2.91 10.24 -8.92
N TYR A 73 3.70 9.75 -9.87
CA TYR A 73 3.29 9.68 -11.27
C TYR A 73 2.53 8.38 -11.57
N ARG A 74 1.20 8.45 -11.44
CA ARG A 74 0.34 7.26 -11.55
C ARG A 74 0.25 6.68 -12.97
N LYS A 75 0.45 7.48 -14.02
CA LYS A 75 0.32 7.04 -15.42
C LYS A 75 1.46 6.10 -15.86
N LYS A 76 2.69 6.34 -15.39
CA LYS A 76 3.90 5.53 -15.66
C LYS A 76 4.27 4.56 -14.52
N TRP A 77 3.45 4.47 -13.46
CA TRP A 77 3.74 3.70 -12.23
C TRP A 77 4.93 4.19 -11.38
N ALA A 78 5.87 4.96 -11.95
CA ALA A 78 6.98 5.62 -11.26
C ALA A 78 7.52 6.83 -12.07
N GLN A 79 8.03 7.90 -11.42
CA GLN A 79 8.68 9.06 -12.10
C GLN A 79 10.20 9.12 -11.90
N ILE A 80 10.72 8.32 -10.98
CA ILE A 80 12.13 7.97 -10.73
C ILE A 80 12.02 6.48 -10.37
N PRO A 81 12.85 5.54 -10.87
CA PRO A 81 12.50 4.12 -11.05
C PRO A 81 12.42 3.30 -9.74
N ILE A 82 11.69 3.80 -8.75
CA ILE A 82 11.51 3.20 -7.46
C ILE A 82 10.02 2.98 -7.28
N HIS A 83 9.61 1.72 -7.42
CA HIS A 83 8.25 1.32 -7.15
C HIS A 83 7.97 1.42 -5.64
N PRO A 84 6.79 1.88 -5.19
CA PRO A 84 6.49 2.10 -3.77
C PRO A 84 6.58 0.83 -2.90
N SER A 85 6.44 -0.37 -3.49
CA SER A 85 6.66 -1.64 -2.79
C SER A 85 8.10 -1.87 -2.35
N ASN A 86 9.05 -1.14 -2.92
CA ASN A 86 10.47 -1.21 -2.59
C ASN A 86 10.86 -0.20 -1.50
N CYS A 87 9.89 0.61 -1.05
CA CYS A 87 10.07 1.60 0.00
C CYS A 87 9.31 1.22 1.27
N VAL A 88 9.67 1.88 2.35
CA VAL A 88 8.93 1.94 3.61
C VAL A 88 8.72 3.40 3.97
N ILE A 89 7.51 3.77 4.35
CA ILE A 89 7.19 5.13 4.79
C ILE A 89 7.69 5.29 6.23
N THR A 90 8.50 6.31 6.47
CA THR A 90 9.06 6.67 7.79
C THR A 90 8.25 7.79 8.44
N THR A 91 7.78 8.77 7.66
CA THR A 91 6.88 9.82 8.15
C THR A 91 5.72 10.04 7.19
N LEU A 92 4.54 10.31 7.76
CA LEU A 92 3.30 10.51 7.01
C LEU A 92 2.93 11.99 6.99
N LYS A 93 2.59 12.52 5.82
CA LYS A 93 1.86 13.79 5.72
C LYS A 93 0.41 13.53 6.13
N ILE A 94 0.01 14.01 7.32
CA ILE A 94 -1.32 13.81 7.88
C ILE A 94 -2.27 14.93 7.43
N ASP A 95 -3.39 14.54 6.84
CA ASP A 95 -4.54 15.40 6.49
C ASP A 95 -5.84 14.72 6.95
N LYS A 96 -6.97 15.44 6.90
CA LYS A 96 -8.30 14.92 7.32
C LYS A 96 -8.63 13.59 6.65
N ASP A 97 -8.42 13.51 5.33
CA ASP A 97 -8.72 12.30 4.54
C ASP A 97 -7.81 11.13 4.91
N ARG A 98 -6.55 11.41 5.23
CA ARG A 98 -5.57 10.38 5.56
C ARG A 98 -5.83 9.80 6.94
N LYS A 99 -6.24 10.63 7.91
CA LYS A 99 -6.74 10.15 9.20
C LYS A 99 -7.93 9.21 9.00
N ALA A 100 -8.92 9.64 8.20
CA ALA A 100 -10.08 8.81 7.88
C ALA A 100 -9.72 7.47 7.21
N ILE A 101 -8.73 7.47 6.29
CA ILE A 101 -8.24 6.24 5.66
C ILE A 101 -7.55 5.32 6.68
N LEU A 102 -6.76 5.87 7.60
CA LEU A 102 -6.06 5.11 8.64
C LEU A 102 -7.06 4.46 9.59
N GLU A 103 -8.04 5.22 10.09
CA GLU A 103 -9.10 4.70 10.97
C GLU A 103 -9.94 3.61 10.28
N LYS A 104 -10.34 3.84 9.03
CA LYS A 104 -11.06 2.84 8.24
C LYS A 104 -10.25 1.55 8.09
N LYS A 105 -8.96 1.67 7.76
CA LYS A 105 -8.08 0.49 7.61
C LYS A 105 -7.83 -0.21 8.95
N LYS A 106 -7.69 0.53 10.04
CA LYS A 106 -7.56 0.00 11.41
C LYS A 106 -8.77 -0.85 11.77
N ARG A 107 -9.99 -0.35 11.52
CA ARG A 107 -11.23 -1.12 11.77
C ARG A 107 -11.27 -2.43 10.97
N VAL A 108 -10.94 -2.37 9.68
CA VAL A 108 -10.91 -3.56 8.81
C VAL A 108 -9.87 -4.57 9.26
N ALA A 109 -8.69 -4.11 9.70
CA ALA A 109 -7.65 -4.99 10.24
C ALA A 109 -8.11 -5.71 11.50
N LYS A 110 -8.75 -4.99 12.45
CA LYS A 110 -9.31 -5.60 13.67
C LYS A 110 -10.39 -6.64 13.38
N GLN A 111 -11.31 -6.34 12.45
CA GLN A 111 -12.35 -7.30 12.05
C GLN A 111 -11.75 -8.57 11.47
N LYS A 112 -10.71 -8.45 10.64
CA LYS A 112 -10.03 -9.61 10.05
C LYS A 112 -9.32 -10.47 11.09
N ASN A 113 -8.69 -9.85 12.10
CA ASN A 113 -8.04 -10.60 13.18
C ASN A 113 -9.07 -11.36 14.02
N LYS A 114 -10.17 -10.72 14.44
CA LYS A 114 -11.26 -11.40 15.15
C LYS A 114 -11.83 -12.60 14.38
N HIS A 115 -11.98 -12.47 13.06
CA HIS A 115 -12.45 -13.58 12.23
C HIS A 115 -11.42 -14.73 12.13
N ARG A 116 -10.11 -14.43 12.15
CA ARG A 116 -9.06 -15.46 12.18
C ARG A 116 -9.00 -16.20 13.50
N GLU A 117 -9.03 -15.46 14.61
CA GLU A 117 -9.05 -16.00 15.97
C GLU A 117 -10.28 -16.90 16.16
N GLY A 118 -11.47 -16.44 15.74
CA GLY A 118 -12.71 -17.24 15.77
C GLY A 118 -12.74 -18.43 14.82
N ALA A 119 -11.84 -18.50 13.84
CA ALA A 119 -11.69 -19.64 12.93
C ALA A 119 -10.58 -20.61 13.35
N GLY A 120 -9.89 -20.36 14.48
CA GLY A 120 -8.76 -21.18 14.95
C GLY A 120 -7.56 -21.17 13.99
N LEU A 121 -7.40 -20.09 13.22
CA LEU A 121 -6.33 -19.92 12.23
C LEU A 121 -5.30 -18.91 12.74
N ASP A 122 -4.57 -19.27 13.78
CA ASP A 122 -3.42 -18.54 14.30
C ASP A 122 -2.10 -19.10 13.75
#